data_AF-A0AAV5FSG9-F1
#
_entry.id   AF-A0AAV5FSG9-F1
#
_cell.length_a   1.000
_cell.length_b   1.000
_cell.length_c   1.000
_cell.angle_alpha   90.00
_cell.angle_beta   90.00
_cell.angle_gamma   90.00
#
_symmetry.space_group_name_H-M   'P 1'
#
loop_
_entity.id
_entity.type
_entity.pdbx_description
1 polymer ?
#
loop_
_entity_poly.entity_id
_entity_poly.type
_entity_poly.pdbx_seq_one_letter_code
_entity_poly.pdbx_strand_id
1 'polypeptide(L)'
;MSCASVWTPRYALGRSSSSPGPGGRRRSSVRASAAAADEGGDGPPPPPPRMVLHDSLDAAGVATAHARAARDGFAAQVRRLTSVAAASSIAVGRGPDLARAALCVAAEDDSLVSHSSVPLPVDAFVARLDGLSTGFCSGGNFPPAGAPPEVFFDHLDRYLYGYKGFRRANGAWDVRSLYLHTVLTCRSGSALMLSLIYSEILKTVRIYGLLDFDAEIFFPHDLNSLPRGYDKHKSKLGDEAHIITSKSLLVESKQSSSLFLDAVAANHYGPGTAGYQARSHGNVSAIEMAAAKAAQHRLMRGVWTNVRFGDMRRALAACERLILLDHDPHELRDYAALLYHCGYYEDCLDYLTAYQNAKAGKFTSNSLEMLEDEAVNTLRARVSLILAEDGWSGRRPATSYWTKNSEPW
;
A
#
# COMPACT_ATOMS: atom_id res chain seq x y z
N MET A 1 -27.31 3.25 57.74
CA MET A 1 -27.29 4.55 57.02
C MET A 1 -27.22 4.19 55.53
N SER A 2 -28.36 3.91 54.89
CA SER A 2 -29.21 4.83 54.12
C SER A 2 -28.51 5.29 52.83
N CYS A 3 -29.00 5.13 51.60
CA CYS A 3 -30.18 4.48 51.03
C CYS A 3 -29.90 4.25 49.53
N ALA A 4 -30.56 3.26 48.94
CA ALA A 4 -30.56 2.97 47.51
C ALA A 4 -31.43 3.96 46.71
N SER A 5 -31.15 4.13 45.42
CA SER A 5 -32.20 4.50 44.45
C SER A 5 -31.82 4.07 43.03
N VAL A 6 -32.49 3.01 42.60
CA VAL A 6 -32.77 2.62 41.21
C VAL A 6 -33.66 3.68 40.58
N TRP A 7 -33.42 4.05 39.32
CA TRP A 7 -34.35 4.88 38.54
C TRP A 7 -34.61 4.31 37.15
N THR A 8 -35.90 4.05 36.91
CA THR A 8 -36.57 3.83 35.62
C THR A 8 -37.85 4.69 35.63
N PRO A 9 -38.26 5.24 34.48
CA PRO A 9 -39.70 5.37 34.17
C PRO A 9 -39.98 4.92 32.72
N ARG A 10 -40.84 3.92 32.45
CA ARG A 10 -42.32 3.86 32.41
C ARG A 10 -43.03 4.82 31.43
N TYR A 11 -43.56 4.17 30.38
CA TYR A 11 -44.64 4.45 29.44
C TYR A 11 -45.72 5.50 29.77
N ALA A 12 -46.21 6.16 28.73
CA ALA A 12 -47.61 6.57 28.61
C ALA A 12 -48.13 6.34 27.17
N LEU A 13 -49.27 5.64 27.09
CA LEU A 13 -50.09 5.37 25.91
C LEU A 13 -50.98 6.57 25.58
N GLY A 14 -51.19 6.83 24.29
CA GLY A 14 -52.25 7.68 23.77
C GLY A 14 -52.69 7.18 22.39
N ARG A 15 -53.93 6.70 22.31
CA ARG A 15 -54.55 6.01 21.17
C ARG A 15 -55.61 6.94 20.58
N SER A 16 -55.58 7.22 19.27
CA SER A 16 -56.82 7.46 18.50
C SER A 16 -56.58 7.38 17.00
N SER A 17 -57.46 6.60 16.37
CA SER A 17 -57.69 6.28 14.97
C SER A 17 -57.88 7.46 14.02
N SER A 18 -57.46 7.28 12.76
CA SER A 18 -58.34 7.41 11.59
C SER A 18 -57.58 7.07 10.29
N SER A 19 -58.11 6.11 9.54
CA SER A 19 -57.87 5.96 8.09
C SER A 19 -59.04 6.61 7.36
N PRO A 20 -58.79 7.24 6.20
CA PRO A 20 -59.19 6.57 4.96
C PRO A 20 -58.19 6.79 3.81
N GLY A 21 -58.03 5.79 2.94
CA GLY A 21 -57.52 5.99 1.57
C GLY A 21 -58.67 6.32 0.61
N PRO A 22 -58.49 6.25 -0.72
CA PRO A 22 -57.25 6.30 -1.51
C PRO A 22 -57.30 7.44 -2.56
N GLY A 23 -56.14 7.96 -2.99
CA GLY A 23 -56.08 8.98 -4.04
C GLY A 23 -54.72 9.00 -4.71
N GLY A 24 -54.66 8.45 -5.92
CA GLY A 24 -53.42 8.37 -6.69
C GLY A 24 -52.94 9.73 -7.18
N ARG A 25 -51.61 9.91 -7.23
CA ARG A 25 -50.89 10.57 -8.34
C ARG A 25 -49.37 10.48 -8.12
N ARG A 26 -48.73 9.82 -9.09
CA ARG A 26 -47.38 10.05 -9.64
C ARG A 26 -46.25 10.40 -8.66
N ARG A 27 -45.42 9.41 -8.35
CA ARG A 27 -43.99 9.61 -8.07
C ARG A 27 -43.17 8.94 -9.16
N SER A 28 -42.41 9.77 -9.87
CA SER A 28 -41.37 9.41 -10.82
C SER A 28 -40.23 8.69 -10.09
N SER A 29 -40.09 7.38 -10.31
CA SER A 29 -38.87 6.64 -9.98
C SER A 29 -37.89 6.78 -11.14
N VAL A 30 -36.85 7.59 -10.98
CA VAL A 30 -35.67 7.53 -11.85
C VAL A 30 -34.85 6.34 -11.38
N ARG A 31 -35.05 5.21 -12.06
CA ARG A 31 -34.26 3.99 -11.95
C ARG A 31 -33.02 4.23 -12.82
N ALA A 32 -31.84 4.34 -12.21
CA ALA A 32 -30.59 4.40 -12.96
C ALA A 32 -30.33 3.03 -13.61
N SER A 33 -30.23 3.03 -14.93
CA SER A 33 -30.12 1.85 -15.78
C SER A 33 -28.84 1.06 -15.52
N ALA A 34 -29.02 -0.23 -15.32
CA ALA A 34 -28.00 -1.25 -15.48
C ALA A 34 -27.84 -1.58 -16.98
N ALA A 35 -26.58 -1.71 -17.39
CA ALA A 35 -26.01 -2.52 -18.46
C ALA A 35 -26.92 -3.00 -19.62
N ALA A 36 -26.56 -2.57 -20.84
CA ALA A 36 -26.71 -3.41 -22.02
C ALA A 36 -25.45 -4.28 -22.11
N ALA A 37 -25.62 -5.58 -21.84
CA ALA A 37 -24.64 -6.61 -22.14
C ALA A 37 -24.88 -7.06 -23.59
N ASP A 38 -23.81 -7.06 -24.38
CA ASP A 38 -23.74 -7.80 -25.64
C ASP A 38 -23.31 -9.23 -25.30
N GLU A 39 -24.00 -10.21 -25.88
CA GLU A 39 -23.84 -11.63 -25.60
C GLU A 39 -22.58 -12.19 -26.28
N GLY A 40 -21.70 -12.81 -25.51
CA GLY A 40 -20.56 -13.56 -26.07
C GLY A 40 -19.59 -14.09 -25.02
N GLY A 41 -19.90 -15.27 -24.45
CA GLY A 41 -18.94 -16.10 -23.71
C GLY A 41 -19.13 -16.15 -22.19
N ASP A 42 -20.05 -17.00 -21.74
CA ASP A 42 -20.31 -17.30 -20.32
C ASP A 42 -19.26 -18.29 -19.77
N GLY A 43 -18.01 -17.84 -19.75
CA GLY A 43 -16.93 -18.51 -19.02
C GLY A 43 -16.69 -17.82 -17.68
N PRO A 44 -16.34 -18.56 -16.61
CA PRO A 44 -15.82 -17.90 -15.41
C PRO A 44 -14.66 -16.98 -15.82
N PRO A 45 -14.53 -15.78 -15.21
CA PRO A 45 -13.40 -14.91 -15.48
C PRO A 45 -12.12 -15.74 -15.38
N PRO A 46 -11.18 -15.60 -16.32
CA PRO A 46 -9.96 -16.40 -16.33
C PRO A 46 -9.32 -16.32 -14.94
N PRO A 47 -8.85 -17.45 -14.39
CA PRO A 47 -8.22 -17.45 -13.08
C PRO A 47 -7.11 -16.39 -13.07
N PRO A 48 -6.96 -15.64 -11.96
CA PRO A 48 -5.93 -14.62 -11.89
C PRO A 48 -4.58 -15.28 -12.22
N PRO A 49 -3.76 -14.64 -13.07
CA PRO A 49 -2.50 -15.21 -13.49
C PRO A 49 -1.63 -15.53 -12.27
N ARG A 50 -0.87 -16.62 -12.39
CA ARG A 50 -0.14 -17.24 -11.27
C ARG A 50 1.00 -16.34 -10.82
N MET A 51 1.09 -16.11 -9.52
CA MET A 51 2.24 -15.44 -8.90
C MET A 51 3.37 -16.45 -8.72
N VAL A 52 4.54 -16.18 -9.29
CA VAL A 52 5.61 -17.19 -9.42
C VAL A 52 6.65 -17.11 -8.32
N LEU A 53 6.80 -16.01 -7.58
CA LEU A 53 7.96 -15.75 -6.72
C LEU A 53 8.23 -16.89 -5.73
N HIS A 54 7.27 -17.22 -4.88
CA HIS A 54 7.49 -18.21 -3.83
C HIS A 54 7.65 -19.63 -4.40
N ASP A 55 6.90 -19.98 -5.44
CA ASP A 55 7.02 -21.30 -6.09
C ASP A 55 8.39 -21.49 -6.74
N SER A 56 8.94 -20.40 -7.28
CA SER A 56 10.28 -20.35 -7.86
C SER A 56 11.38 -20.56 -6.82
N LEU A 57 11.24 -19.89 -5.67
CA LEU A 57 12.18 -19.98 -4.55
C LEU A 57 12.16 -21.38 -3.93
N ASP A 58 10.98 -21.95 -3.71
CA ASP A 58 10.85 -23.34 -3.21
C ASP A 58 11.45 -24.35 -4.19
N ALA A 59 11.22 -24.19 -5.49
CA ALA A 59 11.82 -25.04 -6.52
C ALA A 59 13.35 -24.92 -6.57
N ALA A 60 13.90 -23.77 -6.16
CA ALA A 60 15.34 -23.55 -6.01
C ALA A 60 15.89 -24.01 -4.65
N GLY A 61 15.07 -24.61 -3.78
CA GLY A 61 15.47 -25.08 -2.45
C GLY A 61 15.60 -23.97 -1.40
N VAL A 62 15.09 -22.77 -1.68
CA VAL A 62 15.03 -21.67 -0.71
C VAL A 62 13.76 -21.83 0.11
N ALA A 63 13.89 -21.85 1.44
CA ALA A 63 12.74 -21.97 2.33
C ALA A 63 11.83 -20.73 2.24
N THR A 64 10.57 -20.90 1.81
CA THR A 64 9.61 -19.78 1.69
C THR A 64 8.50 -19.76 2.72
N ALA A 65 8.49 -20.69 3.68
CA ALA A 65 7.39 -20.84 4.64
C ALA A 65 7.02 -19.52 5.34
N HIS A 66 8.03 -18.76 5.80
CA HIS A 66 7.82 -17.48 6.47
C HIS A 66 7.36 -16.38 5.51
N ALA A 67 7.94 -16.30 4.31
CA ALA A 67 7.53 -15.35 3.27
C ALA A 67 6.08 -15.59 2.82
N ARG A 68 5.67 -16.84 2.61
CA ARG A 68 4.29 -17.23 2.29
C ARG A 68 3.33 -16.88 3.41
N ALA A 69 3.65 -17.21 4.65
CA ALA A 69 2.81 -16.88 5.81
C ALA A 69 2.63 -15.35 5.94
N ALA A 70 3.69 -14.57 5.70
CA ALA A 70 3.61 -13.12 5.68
C ALA A 70 2.73 -12.61 4.52
N ARG A 71 2.87 -13.18 3.31
CA ARG A 71 2.03 -12.85 2.16
C ARG A 71 0.55 -13.17 2.39
N ASP A 72 0.25 -14.29 3.01
CA ASP A 72 -1.13 -14.68 3.36
C ASP A 72 -1.72 -13.73 4.41
N GLY A 73 -0.93 -13.33 5.40
CA GLY A 73 -1.32 -12.33 6.39
C GLY A 73 -1.61 -10.97 5.75
N PHE A 74 -0.80 -10.56 4.77
CA PHE A 74 -1.03 -9.36 3.96
C PHE A 74 -2.33 -9.48 3.13
N ALA A 75 -2.50 -10.58 2.39
CA ALA A 75 -3.68 -10.84 1.57
C ALA A 75 -4.97 -10.87 2.41
N ALA A 76 -4.91 -11.40 3.64
CA ALA A 76 -6.03 -11.39 4.57
C ALA A 76 -6.46 -9.96 4.94
N GLN A 77 -5.54 -9.00 5.08
CA GLN A 77 -5.90 -7.60 5.29
C GLN A 77 -6.47 -6.97 4.02
N VAL A 78 -5.86 -7.22 2.85
CA VAL A 78 -6.37 -6.69 1.58
C VAL A 78 -7.79 -7.16 1.28
N ARG A 79 -8.13 -8.43 1.55
CA ARG A 79 -9.50 -8.93 1.37
C ARG A 79 -10.55 -8.21 2.23
N ARG A 80 -10.13 -7.55 3.31
CA ARG A 80 -11.00 -6.75 4.19
C ARG A 80 -11.12 -5.29 3.72
N LEU A 81 -10.38 -4.89 2.69
CA LEU A 81 -10.40 -3.55 2.10
C LEU A 81 -11.56 -3.44 1.10
N THR A 82 -12.74 -3.05 1.57
CA THR A 82 -13.88 -2.72 0.69
C THR A 82 -13.63 -1.44 -0.11
N SER A 83 -14.38 -1.19 -1.18
CA SER A 83 -14.28 0.06 -1.97
C SER A 83 -14.43 1.32 -1.09
N VAL A 84 -15.34 1.29 -0.11
CA VAL A 84 -15.51 2.39 0.86
C VAL A 84 -14.31 2.51 1.78
N ALA A 85 -13.81 1.40 2.34
CA ALA A 85 -12.63 1.41 3.21
C ALA A 85 -11.37 1.87 2.46
N ALA A 86 -11.24 1.51 1.18
CA ALA A 86 -10.15 1.91 0.29
C ALA A 86 -10.05 3.43 0.15
N ALA A 87 -11.18 4.10 -0.07
CA ALA A 87 -11.24 5.56 -0.20
C ALA A 87 -11.30 6.30 1.16
N SER A 88 -11.48 5.58 2.27
CA SER A 88 -11.55 6.19 3.60
C SER A 88 -10.17 6.63 4.08
N SER A 89 -10.13 7.78 4.76
CA SER A 89 -8.92 8.25 5.48
C SER A 89 -8.40 7.17 6.42
N ILE A 90 -7.07 7.06 6.53
CA ILE A 90 -6.43 6.19 7.51
C ILE A 90 -6.82 6.52 8.95
N ALA A 91 -7.22 7.76 9.24
CA ALA A 91 -7.61 8.18 10.59
C ALA A 91 -8.94 7.55 11.01
N VAL A 92 -9.84 7.25 10.07
CA VAL A 92 -11.22 6.78 10.32
C VAL A 92 -11.49 5.37 9.78
N GLY A 93 -10.67 4.92 8.83
CA GLY A 93 -10.85 3.67 8.09
C GLY A 93 -11.16 2.49 9.01
N ARG A 94 -12.33 1.88 8.78
CA ARG A 94 -12.75 0.62 9.42
C ARG A 94 -12.63 -0.48 8.38
N GLY A 95 -12.03 -1.61 8.77
CA GLY A 95 -11.77 -2.72 7.85
C GLY A 95 -10.37 -3.25 8.11
N PRO A 96 -9.42 -3.13 7.16
CA PRO A 96 -8.10 -3.73 7.28
C PRO A 96 -7.31 -3.14 8.44
N ASP A 97 -6.53 -4.00 9.08
CA ASP A 97 -5.47 -3.59 9.99
C ASP A 97 -4.25 -3.17 9.14
N LEU A 98 -4.12 -1.86 8.94
CA LEU A 98 -3.05 -1.28 8.12
C LEU A 98 -1.66 -1.48 8.76
N ALA A 99 -1.58 -1.50 10.08
CA ALA A 99 -0.33 -1.75 10.81
C ALA A 99 0.13 -3.19 10.61
N ARG A 100 -0.78 -4.17 10.78
CA ARG A 100 -0.50 -5.58 10.46
C ARG A 100 -0.15 -5.77 9.00
N ALA A 101 -0.85 -5.12 8.07
CA ALA A 101 -0.51 -5.20 6.65
C ALA A 101 0.92 -4.71 6.37
N ALA A 102 1.30 -3.55 6.94
CA ALA A 102 2.67 -3.03 6.82
C ALA A 102 3.72 -3.94 7.47
N LEU A 103 3.40 -4.59 8.60
CA LEU A 103 4.29 -5.56 9.25
C LEU A 103 4.42 -6.86 8.46
N CYS A 104 3.35 -7.34 7.84
CA CYS A 104 3.40 -8.50 6.94
C CYS A 104 4.28 -8.23 5.72
N VAL A 105 4.20 -7.02 5.13
CA VAL A 105 5.14 -6.60 4.06
C VAL A 105 6.59 -6.67 4.55
N ALA A 106 6.86 -6.13 5.74
CA ALA A 106 8.21 -6.16 6.31
C ALA A 106 8.69 -7.59 6.62
N ALA A 107 7.78 -8.46 7.09
CA ALA A 107 8.10 -9.85 7.41
C ALA A 107 8.43 -10.67 6.16
N GLU A 108 7.70 -10.43 5.07
CA GLU A 108 7.99 -11.04 3.76
C GLU A 108 9.35 -10.55 3.24
N ASP A 109 9.57 -9.24 3.17
CA ASP A 109 10.81 -8.65 2.67
C ASP A 109 12.04 -9.01 3.52
N ASP A 110 11.85 -9.22 4.84
CA ASP A 110 12.88 -9.76 5.71
C ASP A 110 13.15 -11.23 5.37
N SER A 111 12.11 -12.08 5.28
CA SER A 111 12.28 -13.50 4.94
C SER A 111 12.90 -13.75 3.56
N LEU A 112 12.70 -12.83 2.60
CA LEU A 112 13.29 -12.95 1.25
C LEU A 112 14.79 -12.64 1.20
N VAL A 113 15.28 -11.87 2.18
CA VAL A 113 16.68 -11.37 2.20
C VAL A 113 17.48 -11.93 3.36
N SER A 114 16.86 -12.13 4.51
CA SER A 114 17.46 -12.73 5.69
C SER A 114 17.43 -14.26 5.52
N HIS A 115 18.56 -14.91 5.79
CA HIS A 115 18.62 -16.36 5.96
C HIS A 115 18.19 -16.77 7.38
N SER A 116 17.41 -15.92 8.05
CA SER A 116 16.96 -16.16 9.43
C SER A 116 15.98 -17.32 9.45
N SER A 117 16.20 -18.28 10.35
CA SER A 117 15.23 -19.33 10.65
C SER A 117 14.04 -18.81 11.46
N VAL A 118 14.17 -17.63 12.05
CA VAL A 118 13.15 -17.00 12.91
C VAL A 118 12.40 -15.93 12.13
N PRO A 119 11.06 -16.00 12.05
CA PRO A 119 10.26 -15.00 11.36
C PRO A 119 10.19 -13.69 12.14
N LEU A 120 9.97 -12.58 11.44
CA LEU A 120 9.65 -11.30 12.06
C LEU A 120 8.39 -11.45 12.94
N PRO A 121 8.42 -11.10 14.24
CA PRO A 121 7.31 -11.33 15.15
C PRO A 121 6.20 -10.27 14.97
N VAL A 122 5.39 -10.41 13.92
CA VAL A 122 4.32 -9.47 13.55
C VAL A 122 3.41 -9.16 14.75
N ASP A 123 2.91 -10.18 15.44
CA ASP A 123 1.99 -9.99 16.57
C ASP A 123 2.61 -9.23 17.74
N ALA A 124 3.91 -9.42 18.00
CA ALA A 124 4.60 -8.68 19.05
C ALA A 124 4.73 -7.18 18.71
N PHE A 125 4.93 -6.85 17.43
CA PHE A 125 4.96 -5.45 16.99
C PHE A 125 3.57 -4.80 16.96
N VAL A 126 2.51 -5.56 16.64
CA VAL A 126 1.13 -5.10 16.78
C VAL A 126 0.83 -4.80 18.26
N ALA A 127 1.11 -5.74 19.16
CA ALA A 127 0.90 -5.54 20.60
C ALA A 127 1.73 -4.35 21.15
N ARG A 128 2.92 -4.11 20.61
CA ARG A 128 3.74 -2.93 20.95
C ARG A 128 3.09 -1.62 20.49
N LEU A 129 2.44 -1.61 19.33
CA LEU A 129 1.69 -0.47 18.83
C LEU A 129 0.41 -0.24 19.66
N ASP A 130 -0.30 -1.31 20.03
CA ASP A 130 -1.43 -1.23 20.95
C ASP A 130 -1.00 -0.67 22.31
N GLY A 131 0.14 -1.10 22.84
CA GLY A 131 0.75 -0.57 24.05
C GLY A 131 1.11 0.92 23.94
N LEU A 132 1.52 1.38 22.76
CA LEU A 132 1.78 2.80 22.49
C LEU A 132 0.48 3.62 22.53
N SER A 133 -0.56 3.13 21.87
CA SER A 133 -1.88 3.78 21.80
C SER A 133 -2.59 3.80 23.16
N THR A 134 -2.64 2.67 23.85
CA THR A 134 -3.23 2.57 25.20
C THR A 134 -2.45 3.41 26.23
N GLY A 135 -1.13 3.49 26.10
CA GLY A 135 -0.29 4.36 26.94
C GLY A 135 -0.56 5.86 26.75
N PHE A 136 -1.07 6.29 25.60
CA PHE A 136 -1.56 7.67 25.42
C PHE A 136 -2.81 7.89 26.27
N CYS A 137 -3.76 6.95 26.23
CA CYS A 137 -5.02 7.04 26.97
C CYS A 137 -4.86 6.93 28.49
N SER A 138 -3.87 6.19 29.01
CA SER A 138 -3.77 5.85 30.44
C SER A 138 -2.75 6.65 31.26
N GLY A 139 -1.83 7.37 30.60
CA GLY A 139 -0.62 7.90 31.25
C GLY A 139 -0.67 9.37 31.72
N GLY A 140 -1.85 9.97 31.88
CA GLY A 140 -1.98 11.41 32.13
C GLY A 140 -1.55 12.29 30.93
N ASN A 141 -1.38 11.68 29.76
CA ASN A 141 -1.06 12.35 28.51
C ASN A 141 -2.31 12.85 27.78
N PHE A 142 -3.49 12.44 28.24
CA PHE A 142 -4.76 12.84 27.68
C PHE A 142 -5.12 14.26 28.16
N PRO A 143 -5.64 15.14 27.28
CA PRO A 143 -6.02 16.48 27.68
C PRO A 143 -7.17 16.49 28.71
N PRO A 144 -7.35 17.59 29.46
CA PRO A 144 -8.49 17.76 30.36
C PRO A 144 -9.84 17.63 29.62
N ALA A 145 -10.88 17.19 30.35
CA ALA A 145 -12.22 17.08 29.79
C ALA A 145 -12.74 18.42 29.26
N GLY A 146 -13.32 18.41 28.06
CA GLY A 146 -13.83 19.61 27.38
C GLY A 146 -12.75 20.51 26.77
N ALA A 147 -11.49 20.06 26.70
CA ALA A 147 -10.46 20.77 25.98
C ALA A 147 -10.79 20.87 24.47
N PRO A 148 -10.45 21.99 23.82
CA PRO A 148 -10.69 22.14 22.40
C PRO A 148 -9.80 21.19 21.57
N PRO A 149 -10.19 20.82 20.33
CA PRO A 149 -9.46 19.86 19.50
C PRO A 149 -7.97 20.18 19.32
N GLU A 150 -7.62 21.47 19.23
CA GLU A 150 -6.25 21.94 19.06
C GLU A 150 -5.36 21.52 20.25
N VAL A 151 -5.89 21.62 21.48
CA VAL A 151 -5.19 21.20 22.70
C VAL A 151 -5.03 19.67 22.74
N PHE A 152 -6.01 18.92 22.23
CA PHE A 152 -5.88 17.46 22.10
C PHE A 152 -4.72 17.08 21.18
N PHE A 153 -4.62 17.70 20.00
CA PHE A 153 -3.53 17.42 19.07
C PHE A 153 -2.17 17.84 19.61
N ASP A 154 -2.08 18.95 20.35
CA ASP A 154 -0.84 19.34 21.03
C ASP A 154 -0.38 18.27 22.05
N HIS A 155 -1.32 17.65 22.78
CA HIS A 155 -0.99 16.57 23.72
C HIS A 155 -0.54 15.30 22.99
N LEU A 156 -1.18 14.96 21.88
CA LEU A 156 -0.80 13.81 21.06
C LEU A 156 0.59 14.02 20.42
N ASP A 157 0.85 15.20 19.87
CA ASP A 157 2.14 15.56 19.28
C ASP A 157 3.24 15.55 20.36
N ARG A 158 2.97 16.11 21.54
CA ARG A 158 3.91 16.09 22.67
C ARG A 158 4.16 14.67 23.17
N TYR A 159 3.15 13.81 23.19
CA TYR A 159 3.29 12.41 23.57
C TYR A 159 4.15 11.65 22.54
N LEU A 160 3.79 11.73 21.26
CA LEU A 160 4.41 10.93 20.21
C LEU A 160 5.83 11.40 19.88
N TYR A 161 6.00 12.70 19.66
CA TYR A 161 7.28 13.28 19.21
C TYR A 161 8.16 13.73 20.37
N GLY A 162 7.56 14.22 21.46
CA GLY A 162 8.29 14.63 22.65
C GLY A 162 8.63 13.46 23.57
N TYR A 163 7.62 12.87 24.20
CA TYR A 163 7.81 11.85 25.23
C TYR A 163 8.29 10.50 24.68
N LYS A 164 7.70 10.03 23.58
CA LYS A 164 8.09 8.78 22.92
C LYS A 164 9.25 8.94 21.93
N GLY A 165 9.62 10.19 21.62
CA GLY A 165 10.83 10.52 20.85
C GLY A 165 10.78 10.11 19.37
N PHE A 166 9.59 9.91 18.80
CA PHE A 166 9.48 9.66 17.37
C PHE A 166 9.91 10.89 16.56
N ARG A 167 10.67 10.68 15.50
CA ARG A 167 11.15 11.75 14.62
C ARG A 167 11.17 11.33 13.16
N ARG A 168 11.15 12.32 12.28
CA ARG A 168 11.34 12.11 10.84
C ARG A 168 12.77 11.62 10.59
N ALA A 169 12.94 10.62 9.74
CA ALA A 169 14.26 10.24 9.26
C ALA A 169 14.84 11.36 8.37
N ASN A 170 16.02 11.88 8.70
CA ASN A 170 16.67 12.97 7.97
C ASN A 170 17.33 12.47 6.67
N GLY A 171 16.94 13.07 5.53
CA GLY A 171 17.78 13.36 4.35
C GLY A 171 18.53 12.23 3.61
N ALA A 172 18.50 11.00 4.09
CA ALA A 172 18.99 9.82 3.37
C ALA A 172 17.94 8.74 3.55
N TRP A 173 17.46 8.20 2.43
CA TRP A 173 16.44 7.18 2.34
C TRP A 173 16.94 5.87 2.96
N ASP A 174 16.98 5.84 4.30
CA ASP A 174 17.19 4.62 5.05
C ASP A 174 15.94 3.77 4.82
N VAL A 175 16.05 2.73 3.99
CA VAL A 175 14.97 1.79 3.69
C VAL A 175 14.35 1.24 4.99
N ARG A 176 15.13 1.19 6.07
CA ARG A 176 14.65 0.81 7.40
C ARG A 176 13.59 1.77 7.95
N SER A 177 13.62 3.05 7.58
CA SER A 177 12.61 4.04 7.96
C SER A 177 11.25 3.84 7.29
N LEU A 178 11.18 2.96 6.27
CA LEU A 178 9.95 2.59 5.58
C LEU A 178 9.25 1.38 6.20
N TYR A 179 9.92 0.64 7.09
CA TYR A 179 9.33 -0.54 7.73
C TYR A 179 8.88 -0.24 9.15
N LEU A 180 7.60 -0.50 9.42
CA LEU A 180 6.97 -0.18 10.71
C LEU A 180 7.73 -0.78 11.91
N HIS A 181 8.20 -2.03 11.83
CA HIS A 181 8.91 -2.70 12.92
C HIS A 181 10.21 -1.96 13.32
N THR A 182 10.94 -1.42 12.33
CA THR A 182 12.14 -0.64 12.58
C THR A 182 11.78 0.73 13.15
N VAL A 183 10.76 1.39 12.61
CA VAL A 183 10.30 2.70 13.12
C VAL A 183 9.87 2.60 14.59
N LEU A 184 9.13 1.56 14.97
CA LEU A 184 8.72 1.31 16.36
C LEU A 184 9.93 1.08 17.29
N THR A 185 11.03 0.58 16.77
CA THR A 185 12.25 0.28 17.54
C THR A 185 13.17 1.49 17.64
N CYS A 186 13.54 2.08 16.50
CA CYS A 186 14.50 3.18 16.40
C CYS A 186 13.88 4.56 16.61
N ARG A 187 12.54 4.66 16.64
CA ARG A 187 11.77 5.91 16.77
C ARG A 187 12.12 6.94 15.68
N SER A 188 12.51 6.46 14.50
CA SER A 188 12.88 7.27 13.35
C SER A 188 12.24 6.66 12.11
N GLY A 189 11.38 7.41 11.42
CA GLY A 189 10.54 6.84 10.35
C GLY A 189 10.19 7.80 9.22
N SER A 190 9.60 7.23 8.17
CA SER A 190 9.02 7.98 7.07
C SER A 190 7.75 8.72 7.50
N ALA A 191 7.32 9.73 6.72
CA ALA A 191 6.04 10.41 6.94
C ALA A 191 4.91 9.37 6.96
N LEU A 192 4.94 8.42 6.03
CA LEU A 192 4.01 7.31 5.94
C LEU A 192 3.91 6.47 7.22
N MET A 193 5.05 6.00 7.73
CA MET A 193 5.05 5.16 8.94
C MET A 193 4.67 5.94 10.19
N LEU A 194 5.04 7.23 10.26
CA LEU A 194 4.63 8.10 11.36
C LEU A 194 3.12 8.40 11.30
N SER A 195 2.55 8.64 10.12
CA SER A 195 1.11 8.84 9.91
C SER A 195 0.33 7.58 10.27
N LEU A 196 0.85 6.40 9.94
CA LEU A 196 0.26 5.12 10.33
C LEU A 196 0.20 5.00 11.86
N ILE A 197 1.32 5.24 12.55
CA ILE A 197 1.38 5.21 14.02
C ILE A 197 0.40 6.23 14.62
N TYR A 198 0.38 7.45 14.10
CA TYR A 198 -0.54 8.51 14.53
C TYR A 198 -2.01 8.06 14.39
N SER A 199 -2.35 7.44 13.26
CA SER A 199 -3.69 6.95 12.98
C SER A 199 -4.14 5.85 13.94
N GLU A 200 -3.24 4.94 14.36
CA GLU A 200 -3.59 3.88 15.30
C GLU A 200 -3.88 4.43 16.70
N ILE A 201 -3.21 5.51 17.11
CA ILE A 201 -3.54 6.20 18.36
C ILE A 201 -4.94 6.85 18.24
N LEU A 202 -5.22 7.58 17.15
CA LEU A 202 -6.52 8.20 16.93
C LEU A 202 -7.66 7.18 16.87
N LYS A 203 -7.46 6.04 16.19
CA LYS A 203 -8.44 4.94 16.15
C LYS A 203 -8.71 4.39 17.55
N THR A 204 -7.66 4.20 18.35
CA THR A 204 -7.79 3.69 19.73
C THR A 204 -8.61 4.65 20.60
N VAL A 205 -8.29 5.96 20.55
CA VAL A 205 -9.03 7.01 21.26
C VAL A 205 -10.50 7.02 20.84
N ARG A 206 -10.77 6.89 19.54
CA ARG A 206 -12.14 6.82 19.01
C ARG A 206 -12.88 5.56 19.48
N ILE A 207 -12.23 4.39 19.51
CA ILE A 207 -12.83 3.14 20.00
C ILE A 207 -13.20 3.25 21.48
N TYR A 208 -12.40 3.95 22.28
CA TYR A 208 -12.71 4.23 23.69
C TYR A 208 -13.79 5.31 23.88
N GLY A 209 -14.30 5.91 22.80
CA GLY A 209 -15.32 6.96 22.89
C GLY A 209 -14.79 8.27 23.49
N LEU A 210 -13.48 8.50 23.43
CA LEU A 210 -12.81 9.67 23.99
C LEU A 210 -12.62 10.81 22.97
N LEU A 211 -13.16 10.66 21.77
CA LEU A 211 -13.09 11.65 20.69
C LEU A 211 -14.50 12.13 20.37
N ASP A 212 -14.75 13.43 20.53
CA ASP A 212 -16.05 14.09 20.31
C ASP A 212 -16.06 15.00 19.06
N PHE A 213 -14.99 14.97 18.26
CA PHE A 213 -14.84 15.71 17.01
C PHE A 213 -14.27 14.84 15.88
N ASP A 214 -14.35 15.34 14.65
CA ASP A 214 -13.88 14.65 13.45
C ASP A 214 -12.38 14.87 13.23
N ALA A 215 -11.56 14.06 13.91
CA ALA A 215 -10.10 14.08 13.74
C ALA A 215 -9.66 13.52 12.39
N GLU A 216 -8.78 14.27 11.72
CA GLU A 216 -8.10 13.91 10.48
C GLU A 216 -6.58 14.14 10.61
N ILE A 217 -5.79 13.50 9.74
CA ILE A 217 -4.33 13.64 9.73
C ILE A 217 -3.88 14.41 8.49
N PHE A 218 -3.15 15.49 8.71
CA PHE A 218 -2.40 16.17 7.67
C PHE A 218 -1.16 15.35 7.32
N PHE A 219 -1.11 14.79 6.12
CA PHE A 219 0.07 14.10 5.60
C PHE A 219 1.08 15.09 5.01
N PRO A 220 2.32 15.14 5.54
CA PRO A 220 3.35 16.04 5.04
C PRO A 220 4.00 15.46 3.77
N HIS A 221 3.98 16.24 2.69
CA HIS A 221 4.65 15.91 1.43
C HIS A 221 6.10 16.41 1.37
N ASP A 222 6.55 17.18 2.37
CA ASP A 222 7.91 17.68 2.48
C ASP A 222 8.81 16.72 3.28
N LEU A 223 10.12 16.98 3.22
CA LEU A 223 11.14 16.09 3.78
C LEU A 223 11.24 16.14 5.31
N ASN A 224 10.79 17.23 5.95
CA ASN A 224 11.12 17.52 7.33
C ASN A 224 9.90 17.59 8.26
N SER A 225 8.71 17.86 7.72
CA SER A 225 7.52 18.01 8.54
C SER A 225 7.04 16.67 9.08
N LEU A 226 6.42 16.76 10.25
CA LEU A 226 5.80 15.64 10.94
C LEU A 226 4.31 15.59 10.62
N PRO A 227 3.71 14.39 10.56
CA PRO A 227 2.26 14.25 10.52
C PRO A 227 1.61 14.93 11.72
N ARG A 228 0.53 15.66 11.47
CA ARG A 228 -0.21 16.39 12.51
C ARG A 228 -1.70 16.14 12.37
N GLY A 229 -2.38 16.03 13.49
CA GLY A 229 -3.83 15.93 13.50
C GLY A 229 -4.50 17.30 13.44
N TYR A 230 -5.71 17.34 12.90
CA TYR A 230 -6.57 18.52 12.90
C TYR A 230 -8.05 18.13 12.93
N ASP A 231 -8.91 19.09 13.29
CA ASP A 231 -10.36 18.94 13.24
C ASP A 231 -10.86 19.26 11.82
N LYS A 232 -11.42 18.25 11.15
CA LYS A 232 -11.86 18.33 9.76
C LYS A 232 -12.92 19.39 9.53
N HIS A 233 -13.82 19.62 10.49
CA HIS A 233 -14.89 20.62 10.34
C HIS A 233 -14.40 22.07 10.38
N LYS A 234 -13.23 22.30 10.99
CA LYS A 234 -12.63 23.63 11.13
C LYS A 234 -11.63 23.96 10.03
N SER A 235 -11.31 23.01 9.16
CA SER A 235 -10.32 23.24 8.11
C SER A 235 -10.84 24.23 7.07
N LYS A 236 -10.02 25.23 6.76
CA LYS A 236 -10.29 26.26 5.74
C LYS A 236 -9.65 25.93 4.39
N LEU A 237 -8.86 24.86 4.33
CA LEU A 237 -8.10 24.44 3.17
C LEU A 237 -8.84 23.31 2.45
N GLY A 238 -8.67 23.20 1.13
CA GLY A 238 -9.15 22.04 0.37
C GLY A 238 -8.45 20.77 0.86
N ASP A 239 -9.06 20.10 1.86
CA ASP A 239 -8.48 19.02 2.65
C ASP A 239 -8.07 17.78 1.84
N GLU A 240 -8.60 17.62 0.63
CA GLU A 240 -8.44 16.39 -0.16
C GLU A 240 -6.97 16.10 -0.56
N ALA A 241 -6.14 17.13 -0.74
CA ALA A 241 -4.75 16.94 -1.19
C ALA A 241 -3.79 16.37 -0.13
N HIS A 242 -4.18 16.41 1.14
CA HIS A 242 -3.33 16.03 2.29
C HIS A 242 -3.87 14.84 3.08
N ILE A 243 -5.07 14.34 2.75
CA ILE A 243 -5.64 13.16 3.37
C ILE A 243 -5.08 11.92 2.67
N ILE A 244 -4.41 11.07 3.44
CA ILE A 244 -4.00 9.76 2.96
C ILE A 244 -5.11 8.74 3.21
N THR A 245 -5.48 8.01 2.15
CA THR A 245 -6.48 6.94 2.20
C THR A 245 -5.86 5.61 2.59
N SER A 246 -6.69 4.66 3.02
CA SER A 246 -6.22 3.31 3.34
C SER A 246 -5.56 2.62 2.15
N LYS A 247 -6.12 2.78 0.94
CA LYS A 247 -5.52 2.22 -0.29
C LYS A 247 -4.21 2.93 -0.65
N SER A 248 -4.18 4.27 -0.63
CA SER A 248 -2.96 5.02 -0.98
C SER A 248 -1.81 4.74 0.00
N LEU A 249 -2.08 4.57 1.29
CA LEU A 249 -1.05 4.17 2.27
C LEU A 249 -0.45 2.80 1.92
N LEU A 250 -1.30 1.82 1.59
CA LEU A 250 -0.84 0.48 1.20
C LEU A 250 -0.08 0.50 -0.12
N VAL A 251 -0.38 1.42 -1.04
CA VAL A 251 0.37 1.60 -2.29
C VAL A 251 1.73 2.25 -2.00
N GLU A 252 1.76 3.39 -1.30
CA GLU A 252 2.98 4.15 -1.02
C GLU A 252 3.99 3.34 -0.20
N SER A 253 3.50 2.48 0.72
CA SER A 253 4.36 1.58 1.49
C SER A 253 5.12 0.58 0.63
N LYS A 254 4.58 0.27 -0.56
CA LYS A 254 5.13 -0.72 -1.50
C LYS A 254 5.97 -0.08 -2.58
N GLN A 255 5.55 1.07 -3.12
CA GLN A 255 6.36 1.83 -4.09
C GLN A 255 7.68 2.30 -3.46
N SER A 256 7.67 2.70 -2.19
CA SER A 256 8.89 3.04 -1.46
C SER A 256 9.84 1.83 -1.23
N SER A 257 9.32 0.60 -1.30
CA SER A 257 10.10 -0.63 -1.16
C SER A 257 10.66 -1.14 -2.50
N SER A 258 10.09 -0.70 -3.63
CA SER A 258 10.57 -1.02 -4.97
C SER A 258 11.47 0.09 -5.50
N LEU A 259 12.66 0.21 -4.91
CA LEU A 259 13.73 1.08 -5.43
C LEU A 259 14.09 0.74 -6.91
N PHE A 260 13.67 -0.42 -7.41
CA PHE A 260 13.71 -0.78 -8.83
C PHE A 260 12.80 0.09 -9.70
N LEU A 261 11.55 0.36 -9.30
CA LEU A 261 10.63 1.22 -10.06
C LEU A 261 11.11 2.68 -10.02
N ASP A 262 11.70 3.13 -8.92
CA ASP A 262 12.33 4.46 -8.85
C ASP A 262 13.57 4.57 -9.75
N ALA A 263 14.39 3.51 -9.85
CA ALA A 263 15.51 3.46 -10.78
C ALA A 263 15.07 3.41 -12.25
N VAL A 264 13.95 2.75 -12.55
CA VAL A 264 13.32 2.74 -13.88
C VAL A 264 12.67 4.10 -14.17
N ALA A 265 11.99 4.74 -13.22
CA ALA A 265 11.40 6.06 -13.40
C ALA A 265 12.49 7.15 -13.61
N ALA A 266 13.61 7.06 -12.89
CA ALA A 266 14.79 7.90 -13.11
C ALA A 266 15.40 7.74 -14.52
N ASN A 267 15.08 6.66 -15.24
CA ASN A 267 15.47 6.41 -16.63
C ASN A 267 14.65 7.24 -17.64
N HIS A 268 13.39 7.56 -17.33
CA HIS A 268 12.48 8.26 -18.25
C HIS A 268 12.64 9.79 -18.22
N TYR A 269 13.01 10.36 -17.06
CA TYR A 269 13.23 11.80 -16.91
C TYR A 269 14.72 12.12 -17.00
N GLY A 270 15.24 12.25 -18.21
CA GLY A 270 16.59 12.76 -18.45
C GLY A 270 16.82 14.17 -17.86
N PRO A 271 18.07 14.67 -17.79
CA PRO A 271 18.45 15.85 -17.01
C PRO A 271 17.88 17.21 -17.47
N GLY A 272 16.93 17.26 -18.41
CA GLY A 272 16.66 18.45 -19.21
C GLY A 272 15.21 18.88 -19.43
N THR A 273 14.21 18.16 -18.93
CA THR A 273 12.79 18.52 -19.16
C THR A 273 12.00 18.53 -17.85
N ALA A 274 12.39 19.46 -16.98
CA ALA A 274 11.56 19.91 -15.86
C ALA A 274 10.40 20.76 -16.40
N GLY A 275 9.33 20.09 -16.84
CA GLY A 275 8.13 20.74 -17.29
C GLY A 275 7.03 19.72 -17.48
N TYR A 276 6.11 19.70 -16.51
CA TYR A 276 4.87 18.92 -16.44
C TYR A 276 4.97 17.55 -15.73
N GLN A 277 4.44 17.57 -14.49
CA GLN A 277 3.98 16.46 -13.66
C GLN A 277 5.03 15.57 -12.97
N ALA A 278 6.16 16.16 -12.57
CA ALA A 278 6.86 15.66 -11.39
C ALA A 278 5.94 15.87 -10.16
N ARG A 279 5.35 14.79 -9.62
CA ARG A 279 5.05 14.74 -8.18
C ARG A 279 6.32 15.19 -7.49
N SER A 280 6.20 16.22 -6.66
CA SER A 280 7.29 16.99 -6.04
C SER A 280 8.29 16.10 -5.27
N HIS A 281 9.17 15.40 -5.98
CA HIS A 281 10.33 14.73 -5.46
C HIS A 281 11.47 15.73 -5.48
N GLY A 282 11.71 16.33 -4.32
CA GLY A 282 12.84 17.23 -4.11
C GLY A 282 14.15 16.52 -4.47
N ASN A 283 15.00 17.23 -5.22
CA ASN A 283 16.42 16.98 -5.48
C ASN A 283 16.91 15.55 -5.18
N VAL A 284 16.78 14.66 -6.18
CA VAL A 284 17.43 13.34 -6.19
C VAL A 284 18.91 13.51 -5.81
N SER A 285 19.37 12.84 -4.76
CA SER A 285 20.73 13.02 -4.26
C SER A 285 21.75 12.52 -5.29
N ALA A 286 22.94 13.11 -5.34
CA ALA A 286 23.99 12.67 -6.27
C ALA A 286 24.36 11.17 -6.09
N ILE A 287 24.17 10.64 -4.88
CA ILE A 287 24.38 9.23 -4.54
C ILE A 287 23.27 8.35 -5.13
N GLU A 288 22.01 8.77 -5.07
CA GLU A 288 20.88 8.08 -5.71
C GLU A 288 21.02 8.09 -7.23
N MET A 289 21.36 9.25 -7.81
CA MET A 289 21.58 9.33 -9.25
C MET A 289 22.75 8.45 -9.69
N ALA A 290 23.82 8.36 -8.87
CA ALA A 290 24.94 7.46 -9.13
C ALA A 290 24.55 5.98 -8.95
N ALA A 291 23.75 5.64 -7.94
CA ALA A 291 23.27 4.28 -7.70
C ALA A 291 22.29 3.82 -8.79
N ALA A 292 21.37 4.69 -9.21
CA ALA A 292 20.43 4.46 -10.31
C ALA A 292 21.18 4.35 -11.65
N LYS A 293 22.15 5.23 -11.95
CA LYS A 293 23.01 5.11 -13.14
C LYS A 293 23.89 3.86 -13.12
N ALA A 294 24.41 3.47 -11.95
CA ALA A 294 25.19 2.24 -11.81
C ALA A 294 24.31 0.99 -11.95
N ALA A 295 23.08 1.03 -11.44
CA ALA A 295 22.08 0.00 -11.70
C ALA A 295 21.74 -0.06 -13.19
N GLN A 296 21.48 1.07 -13.85
CA GLN A 296 21.23 1.17 -15.29
C GLN A 296 22.38 0.61 -16.13
N HIS A 297 23.63 1.03 -15.88
CA HIS A 297 24.79 0.56 -16.63
C HIS A 297 25.00 -0.96 -16.47
N ARG A 298 24.61 -1.52 -15.32
CA ARG A 298 24.62 -2.97 -15.08
C ARG A 298 23.46 -3.66 -15.78
N LEU A 299 22.24 -3.15 -15.67
CA LEU A 299 21.04 -3.64 -16.37
C LEU A 299 21.25 -3.70 -17.88
N MET A 300 21.83 -2.64 -18.47
CA MET A 300 22.17 -2.56 -19.90
C MET A 300 23.24 -3.59 -20.33
N ARG A 301 24.02 -4.11 -19.38
CA ARG A 301 25.02 -5.17 -19.60
C ARG A 301 24.53 -6.56 -19.16
N GLY A 302 23.25 -6.70 -18.77
CA GLY A 302 22.69 -7.96 -18.27
C GLY A 302 23.16 -8.34 -16.86
N VAL A 303 23.76 -7.40 -16.12
CA VAL A 303 24.23 -7.56 -14.75
C VAL A 303 23.18 -7.04 -13.78
N TRP A 304 22.76 -7.88 -12.83
CA TRP A 304 21.70 -7.55 -11.86
C TRP A 304 22.27 -7.54 -10.45
N THR A 305 22.73 -6.38 -9.95
CA THR A 305 23.40 -6.34 -8.64
C THR A 305 23.21 -5.01 -7.90
N ASN A 306 22.41 -4.99 -6.83
CA ASN A 306 22.84 -4.69 -5.45
C ASN A 306 21.69 -4.85 -4.42
N VAL A 307 22.06 -4.89 -3.13
CA VAL A 307 21.21 -5.09 -1.93
C VAL A 307 20.15 -4.00 -1.69
N ARG A 308 20.23 -2.86 -2.39
CA ARG A 308 19.33 -1.71 -2.23
C ARG A 308 18.51 -1.40 -3.49
N PHE A 309 19.09 -1.49 -4.67
CA PHE A 309 18.46 -1.27 -5.97
C PHE A 309 18.67 -2.52 -6.84
N GLY A 310 17.59 -3.26 -7.13
CA GLY A 310 17.64 -4.43 -8.02
C GLY A 310 17.64 -5.80 -7.34
N ASP A 311 17.15 -5.92 -6.10
CA ASP A 311 16.77 -7.23 -5.57
C ASP A 311 15.47 -7.71 -6.25
N MET A 312 15.61 -8.66 -7.17
CA MET A 312 14.50 -9.19 -7.95
C MET A 312 13.44 -9.86 -7.07
N ARG A 313 13.81 -10.47 -5.94
CA ARG A 313 12.83 -11.12 -5.04
C ARG A 313 11.90 -10.08 -4.44
N ARG A 314 12.46 -8.98 -3.92
CA ARG A 314 11.67 -7.87 -3.37
C ARG A 314 10.89 -7.12 -4.45
N ALA A 315 11.45 -6.97 -5.65
CA ALA A 315 10.74 -6.34 -6.77
C ALA A 315 9.51 -7.15 -7.19
N LEU A 316 9.67 -8.47 -7.40
CA LEU A 316 8.55 -9.37 -7.67
C LEU A 316 7.54 -9.35 -6.53
N ALA A 317 7.99 -9.40 -5.27
CA ALA A 317 7.10 -9.36 -4.12
C ALA A 317 6.28 -8.08 -4.07
N ALA A 318 6.89 -6.93 -4.36
CA ALA A 318 6.21 -5.64 -4.40
C ALA A 318 5.14 -5.60 -5.49
N CYS A 319 5.47 -6.00 -6.72
CA CYS A 319 4.52 -6.05 -7.83
C CYS A 319 3.37 -7.02 -7.57
N GLU A 320 3.64 -8.23 -7.08
CA GLU A 320 2.57 -9.17 -6.73
C GLU A 320 1.67 -8.63 -5.61
N ARG A 321 2.24 -7.95 -4.60
CA ARG A 321 1.46 -7.28 -3.55
C ARG A 321 0.60 -6.14 -4.13
N LEU A 322 1.06 -5.42 -5.15
CA LEU A 322 0.30 -4.35 -5.81
C LEU A 322 -0.83 -4.91 -6.68
N ILE A 323 -0.58 -6.02 -7.38
CA ILE A 323 -1.60 -6.79 -8.10
C ILE A 323 -2.67 -7.31 -7.13
N LEU A 324 -2.29 -7.86 -5.98
CA LEU A 324 -3.25 -8.29 -4.94
C LEU A 324 -4.14 -7.14 -4.43
N LEU A 325 -3.62 -5.91 -4.41
CA LEU A 325 -4.34 -4.72 -3.98
C LEU A 325 -5.31 -4.18 -5.06
N ASP A 326 -5.27 -4.75 -6.26
CA ASP A 326 -6.02 -4.26 -7.43
C ASP A 326 -5.85 -2.75 -7.61
N HIS A 327 -4.59 -2.30 -7.59
CA HIS A 327 -4.29 -0.87 -7.56
C HIS A 327 -4.49 -0.20 -8.91
N ASP A 328 -3.71 -0.63 -9.90
CA ASP A 328 -3.63 -0.08 -11.25
C ASP A 328 -3.32 -1.22 -12.23
N PRO A 329 -4.00 -1.32 -13.39
CA PRO A 329 -3.61 -2.26 -14.44
C PRO A 329 -2.13 -2.20 -14.84
N HIS A 330 -1.45 -1.05 -14.73
CA HIS A 330 -0.01 -0.96 -15.06
C HIS A 330 0.87 -1.89 -14.20
N GLU A 331 0.41 -2.31 -13.02
CA GLU A 331 1.11 -3.28 -12.18
C GLU A 331 1.26 -4.64 -12.87
N LEU A 332 0.33 -5.02 -13.75
CA LEU A 332 0.40 -6.24 -14.57
C LEU A 332 1.52 -6.13 -15.61
N ARG A 333 1.67 -4.94 -16.24
CA ARG A 333 2.75 -4.64 -17.19
C ARG A 333 4.11 -4.69 -16.48
N ASP A 334 4.21 -4.04 -15.33
CA ASP A 334 5.47 -3.94 -14.59
C ASP A 334 5.89 -5.32 -14.08
N TYR A 335 4.96 -6.13 -13.59
CA TYR A 335 5.23 -7.52 -13.23
C TYR A 335 5.65 -8.35 -14.44
N ALA A 336 4.98 -8.21 -15.60
CA ALA A 336 5.37 -8.91 -16.82
C ALA A 336 6.80 -8.59 -17.26
N ALA A 337 7.23 -7.33 -17.13
CA ALA A 337 8.61 -6.94 -17.41
C ALA A 337 9.60 -7.63 -16.46
N LEU A 338 9.28 -7.75 -15.17
CA LEU A 338 10.11 -8.50 -14.21
C LEU A 338 10.16 -10.00 -14.55
N LEU A 339 9.03 -10.61 -14.91
CA LEU A 339 8.93 -12.01 -15.31
C LEU A 339 9.79 -12.32 -16.55
N TYR A 340 9.74 -11.43 -17.55
CA TYR A 340 10.59 -11.51 -18.73
C TYR A 340 12.08 -11.59 -18.36
N HIS A 341 12.51 -10.72 -17.43
CA HIS A 341 13.89 -10.70 -16.96
C HIS A 341 14.28 -11.91 -16.10
N CYS A 342 13.31 -12.53 -15.43
CA CYS A 342 13.51 -13.78 -14.71
C CYS A 342 13.51 -15.01 -15.62
N GLY A 343 13.14 -14.88 -16.90
CA GLY A 343 12.99 -16.00 -17.83
C GLY A 343 11.66 -16.74 -17.73
N TYR A 344 10.66 -16.18 -17.02
CA TYR A 344 9.30 -16.70 -16.98
C TYR A 344 8.50 -16.19 -18.18
N TYR A 345 8.84 -16.68 -19.37
CA TYR A 345 8.27 -16.16 -20.62
C TYR A 345 6.79 -16.49 -20.82
N GLU A 346 6.34 -17.67 -20.37
CA GLU A 346 4.93 -18.07 -20.41
C GLU A 346 4.09 -17.16 -19.51
N ASP A 347 4.46 -17.06 -18.22
CA ASP A 347 3.77 -16.19 -17.27
C ASP A 347 3.84 -14.72 -17.73
N CYS A 348 4.98 -14.26 -18.27
CA CYS A 348 5.13 -12.92 -18.83
C CYS A 348 4.06 -12.64 -19.90
N LEU A 349 3.87 -13.57 -20.84
CA LEU A 349 2.89 -13.43 -21.92
C LEU A 349 1.46 -13.38 -21.37
N ASP A 350 1.14 -14.19 -20.37
CA ASP A 350 -0.17 -14.20 -19.70
C ASP A 350 -0.46 -12.85 -19.05
N TYR A 351 0.51 -12.27 -18.32
CA TYR A 351 0.37 -10.96 -17.69
C TYR A 351 0.29 -9.81 -18.70
N LEU A 352 1.03 -9.85 -19.81
CA LEU A 352 0.89 -8.85 -20.89
C LEU A 352 -0.50 -8.91 -21.53
N THR A 353 -1.04 -10.12 -21.70
CA THR A 353 -2.40 -10.32 -22.22
C THR A 353 -3.45 -9.79 -21.24
N ALA A 354 -3.29 -10.07 -19.94
CA ALA A 354 -4.15 -9.53 -18.90
C ALA A 354 -4.11 -7.98 -18.84
N TYR A 355 -2.92 -7.39 -18.97
CA TYR A 355 -2.76 -5.93 -19.06
C TYR A 355 -3.52 -5.34 -20.25
N GLN A 356 -3.37 -5.92 -21.44
CA GLN A 356 -4.06 -5.47 -22.66
C GLN A 356 -5.58 -5.57 -22.50
N ASN A 357 -6.09 -6.67 -21.94
CA ASN A 357 -7.51 -6.83 -21.67
C ASN A 357 -8.03 -5.78 -20.66
N ALA A 358 -7.25 -5.45 -19.63
CA ALA A 358 -7.61 -4.43 -18.64
C ALA A 358 -7.52 -2.98 -19.17
N LYS A 359 -6.79 -2.78 -20.28
CA LYS A 359 -6.69 -1.51 -21.01
C LYS A 359 -7.70 -1.41 -22.17
N ALA A 360 -8.24 -2.52 -22.65
CA ALA A 360 -9.19 -2.55 -23.75
C ALA A 360 -10.40 -1.62 -23.49
N GLY A 361 -10.68 -0.72 -24.45
CA GLY A 361 -11.77 0.26 -24.34
C GLY A 361 -11.41 1.58 -23.66
N LYS A 362 -10.17 1.75 -23.17
CA LYS A 362 -9.65 3.06 -22.71
C LYS A 362 -9.00 3.78 -23.88
N PHE A 363 -9.54 4.93 -24.29
CA PHE A 363 -8.96 5.75 -25.36
C PHE A 363 -7.64 6.35 -24.92
N THR A 364 -6.56 6.05 -25.64
CA THR A 364 -5.22 6.62 -25.44
C THR A 364 -5.12 7.95 -26.18
N SER A 365 -5.11 9.07 -25.46
CA SER A 365 -4.95 10.41 -26.03
C SER A 365 -3.53 10.96 -25.87
N ASN A 366 -2.68 10.29 -25.09
CA ASN A 366 -1.38 10.80 -24.67
C ASN A 366 -0.25 10.14 -25.46
N SER A 367 0.68 10.96 -25.97
CA SER A 367 1.88 10.50 -26.70
C SER A 367 2.73 9.50 -25.89
N LEU A 368 2.79 9.67 -24.56
CA LEU A 368 3.49 8.74 -23.67
C LEU A 368 2.83 7.36 -23.63
N GLU A 369 1.50 7.29 -23.56
CA GLU A 369 0.75 6.03 -23.55
C GLU A 369 0.91 5.27 -24.87
N MET A 370 1.01 5.99 -26.00
CA MET A 370 1.28 5.37 -27.29
C MET A 370 2.66 4.69 -27.34
N LEU A 371 3.70 5.34 -26.80
CA LEU A 371 5.04 4.76 -26.70
C LEU A 371 5.07 3.55 -25.76
N GLU A 372 4.31 3.62 -24.67
CA GLU A 372 4.17 2.48 -23.76
C GLU A 372 3.51 1.29 -24.44
N ASP A 373 2.43 1.51 -25.19
CA ASP A 373 1.74 0.45 -25.94
C ASP A 373 2.64 -0.16 -27.02
N GLU A 374 3.44 0.65 -27.71
CA GLU A 374 4.47 0.17 -28.65
C GLU A 374 5.53 -0.69 -27.94
N ALA A 375 6.01 -0.27 -26.78
CA ALA A 375 6.97 -1.03 -25.99
C ALA A 375 6.39 -2.36 -25.51
N VAL A 376 5.13 -2.37 -25.05
CA VAL A 376 4.40 -3.59 -24.65
C VAL A 376 4.24 -4.54 -25.83
N ASN A 377 3.86 -4.05 -27.00
CA ASN A 377 3.73 -4.86 -28.21
C ASN A 377 5.08 -5.43 -28.66
N THR A 378 6.15 -4.64 -28.56
CA THR A 378 7.52 -5.07 -28.87
C THR A 378 7.98 -6.18 -27.92
N LEU A 379 7.74 -6.01 -26.61
CA LEU A 379 8.06 -7.03 -25.62
C LEU A 379 7.27 -8.33 -25.88
N ARG A 380 5.97 -8.20 -26.17
CA ARG A 380 5.11 -9.34 -26.49
C ARG A 380 5.60 -10.10 -27.73
N ALA A 381 5.92 -9.39 -28.80
CA ALA A 381 6.47 -10.00 -30.02
C ALA A 381 7.78 -10.75 -29.73
N ARG A 382 8.66 -10.15 -28.92
CA ARG A 382 9.92 -10.79 -28.51
C ARG A 382 9.70 -12.05 -27.69
N VAL A 383 8.78 -12.01 -26.72
CA VAL A 383 8.42 -13.19 -25.90
C VAL A 383 7.83 -14.30 -26.76
N SER A 384 6.94 -13.96 -27.70
CA SER A 384 6.39 -14.92 -28.66
C SER A 384 7.45 -15.57 -29.54
N LEU A 385 8.47 -14.83 -29.99
CA LEU A 385 9.59 -15.39 -30.74
C LEU A 385 10.41 -16.36 -29.88
N ILE A 386 10.71 -16.01 -28.62
CA ILE A 386 11.45 -16.88 -27.70
C ILE A 386 10.68 -18.18 -27.44
N LEU A 387 9.37 -18.08 -27.22
CA LEU A 387 8.51 -19.25 -26.98
C LEU A 387 8.32 -20.12 -28.23
N ALA A 388 8.48 -19.56 -29.43
CA ALA A 388 8.43 -20.31 -30.68
C ALA A 388 9.72 -21.10 -30.96
N GLU A 389 10.84 -20.80 -30.28
CA GLU A 389 12.06 -21.59 -30.35
C GLU A 389 11.94 -22.85 -29.47
N ASP A 390 12.29 -24.01 -30.04
CA ASP A 390 12.23 -25.30 -29.34
C ASP A 390 13.12 -25.31 -28.09
N GLY A 391 12.55 -25.73 -26.95
CA GLY A 391 13.28 -25.91 -25.69
C GLY A 391 13.23 -24.73 -24.70
N TRP A 392 12.51 -23.66 -25.03
CA TRP A 392 12.21 -22.55 -24.11
C TRP A 392 10.87 -22.69 -23.38
N SER A 393 9.93 -23.45 -23.94
CA SER A 393 8.71 -23.84 -23.24
C SER A 393 9.04 -24.77 -22.05
N GLY A 394 8.56 -24.42 -20.86
CA GLY A 394 8.83 -25.16 -19.62
C GLY A 394 10.25 -25.09 -19.05
N ARG A 395 11.17 -24.26 -19.59
CA ARG A 395 12.50 -24.04 -18.98
C ARG A 395 12.34 -23.21 -17.71
N ARG A 396 12.48 -23.84 -16.54
CA ARG A 396 12.55 -23.10 -15.28
C ARG A 396 13.84 -22.26 -15.25
N PRO A 397 13.80 -21.04 -14.70
CA PRO A 397 15.01 -20.22 -14.54
C PRO A 397 16.08 -20.99 -13.78
N ALA A 398 17.34 -20.78 -14.16
CA ALA A 398 18.46 -21.42 -13.50
C ALA A 398 18.39 -21.17 -11.98
N THR A 399 18.48 -22.23 -11.18
CA THR A 399 18.43 -22.15 -9.71
C THR A 399 19.45 -21.17 -9.12
N SER A 400 20.54 -20.93 -9.84
CA SER A 400 21.56 -19.92 -9.52
C SER A 400 21.01 -18.49 -9.41
N TYR A 401 19.92 -18.17 -10.12
CA TYR A 401 19.25 -16.87 -10.06
C TYR A 401 18.71 -16.58 -8.66
N TRP A 402 18.28 -17.64 -7.96
CA TRP A 402 17.65 -17.55 -6.65
C TRP A 402 18.58 -17.87 -5.49
N THR A 403 19.77 -18.45 -5.69
CA THR A 403 20.61 -18.92 -4.56
C THR A 403 21.87 -18.09 -4.35
N LYS A 404 22.35 -17.35 -5.35
CA LYS A 404 23.57 -16.54 -5.23
C LYS A 404 23.26 -15.09 -4.82
N ASN A 405 23.27 -14.83 -3.51
CA ASN A 405 23.25 -13.46 -2.95
C ASN A 405 24.63 -12.78 -2.93
N SER A 406 25.71 -13.49 -3.28
CA SER A 406 27.09 -13.14 -2.90
C SER A 406 28.01 -12.72 -4.05
N GLU A 407 27.61 -12.81 -5.31
CA GLU A 407 28.49 -12.46 -6.42
C GLU A 407 27.92 -11.28 -7.21
N PRO A 408 28.70 -10.19 -7.40
CA PRO A 408 28.39 -9.26 -8.45
C PRO A 408 28.67 -10.00 -9.76
N TRP A 409 27.64 -10.23 -10.57
CA TRP A 409 27.86 -10.65 -11.95
C TRP A 409 28.43 -9.49 -12.76
#